data_AF-A0A831KIV8-F1
#
_entry.id   AF-A0A831KIV8-F1
#
_cell.length_a   1.000
_cell.length_b   1.000
_cell.length_c   1.000
_cell.angle_alpha   90.00
_cell.angle_beta   90.00
_cell.angle_gamma   90.00
#
_symmetry.space_group_name_H-M   'P 1'
#
loop_
_entity.id
_entity.type
_entity.pdbx_description
1 polymer ?
#
loop_
_entity_poly.entity_id
_entity_poly.type
_entity_poly.pdbx_seq_one_letter_code
_entity_poly.pdbx_strand_id
1 'polypeptide(L)'
;MTGTARGRTFPYRGMTYADYSQILSSFGVYPVIVSVKKHTRFPIADPDELKKVYTYVESGFPVLASFAGHVVALVGHTIDYDRPYTEDSDGFVDSFSFLKQFITIDDNFFPYALLGYDDDPDNYATVYPYSINSIVTAVCPLPEKAFLPAEKAKEKAMKYFRNFISELGKYSGKPWVTRFFITTNKSFKRRKLENIKAGHDKLDSFIINIDLPHFIWVMEISSLADYKNGVCVAEIVLDSTASEKDHAVLYMRIGNILYFNGKEKNVSDASKSFPQYTDNLNKE
;
A
#
# COMPACT_ATOMS: atom_id res chain seq x y z
N MET A 1 -5.79 32.68 -3.71
CA MET A 1 -7.12 32.10 -3.41
C MET A 1 -7.57 32.61 -2.05
N THR A 2 -8.52 33.55 -1.97
CA THR A 2 -8.98 34.19 -0.70
C THR A 2 -10.32 33.66 -0.19
N GLY A 3 -10.83 32.58 -0.78
CA GLY A 3 -12.05 31.89 -0.37
C GLY A 3 -11.90 30.38 -0.57
N THR A 4 -12.42 29.63 0.41
CA THR A 4 -12.51 28.15 0.41
C THR A 4 -13.99 27.75 0.44
N ALA A 5 -14.29 26.45 0.29
CA ALA A 5 -15.65 25.90 0.37
C ALA A 5 -16.41 26.25 1.67
N ARG A 6 -15.73 26.77 2.71
CA ARG A 6 -16.32 27.16 4.00
C ARG A 6 -16.13 28.64 4.37
N GLY A 7 -15.82 29.51 3.41
CA GLY A 7 -15.83 30.98 3.61
C GLY A 7 -14.45 31.66 3.59
N ARG A 8 -14.37 32.83 4.26
CA ARG A 8 -13.24 33.77 4.20
C ARG A 8 -11.97 33.21 4.84
N THR A 9 -10.82 33.47 4.20
CA THR A 9 -9.47 33.13 4.73
C THR A 9 -9.07 33.98 5.94
N PHE A 10 -9.77 35.10 6.19
CA PHE A 10 -9.48 36.01 7.29
C PHE A 10 -10.74 36.30 8.14
N PRO A 11 -10.67 36.20 9.48
CA PRO A 11 -9.51 35.76 10.28
C PRO A 11 -9.16 34.27 10.04
N TYR A 12 -7.88 33.91 10.23
CA TYR A 12 -7.36 32.58 9.90
C TYR A 12 -8.00 31.50 10.76
N ARG A 13 -8.68 30.54 10.13
CA ARG A 13 -9.39 29.43 10.81
C ARG A 13 -8.59 28.12 10.88
N GLY A 14 -7.30 28.16 10.54
CA GLY A 14 -6.55 26.95 10.22
C GLY A 14 -6.95 26.36 8.87
N MET A 15 -6.26 25.30 8.46
CA MET A 15 -6.51 24.57 7.22
C MET A 15 -7.16 23.22 7.56
N THR A 16 -8.31 22.93 6.96
CA THR A 16 -8.98 21.63 7.10
C THR A 16 -8.52 20.64 6.03
N TYR A 17 -8.82 19.35 6.21
CA TYR A 17 -8.54 18.36 5.17
C TYR A 17 -9.19 18.64 3.82
N ALA A 18 -10.34 19.30 3.81
CA ALA A 18 -10.98 19.75 2.57
C ALA A 18 -10.15 20.83 1.87
N ASP A 19 -9.55 21.75 2.65
CA ASP A 19 -8.78 22.87 2.12
C ASP A 19 -7.47 22.37 1.49
N TYR A 20 -6.69 21.53 2.19
CA TYR A 20 -5.45 21.00 1.61
C TYR A 20 -5.71 19.94 0.53
N SER A 21 -6.83 19.22 0.55
CA SER A 21 -7.21 18.34 -0.57
C SER A 21 -7.44 19.16 -1.85
N GLN A 22 -8.13 20.31 -1.75
CA GLN A 22 -8.33 21.21 -2.88
C GLN A 22 -7.00 21.80 -3.40
N ILE A 23 -6.08 22.14 -2.49
CA ILE A 23 -4.73 22.58 -2.87
C ILE A 23 -4.01 21.48 -3.64
N LEU A 24 -3.97 20.24 -3.14
CA LEU A 24 -3.35 19.11 -3.84
C LEU A 24 -3.96 18.89 -5.24
N SER A 25 -5.28 19.00 -5.36
CA SER A 25 -5.97 18.96 -6.66
C SER A 25 -5.56 20.04 -7.64
N SER A 26 -5.25 21.24 -7.17
CA SER A 26 -4.71 22.29 -8.04
C SER A 26 -3.30 21.99 -8.57
N PHE A 27 -2.57 21.06 -7.94
CA PHE A 27 -1.25 20.58 -8.38
C PHE A 27 -1.31 19.28 -9.22
N GLY A 28 -2.50 18.84 -9.65
CA GLY A 28 -2.66 17.65 -10.51
C GLY A 28 -2.64 16.32 -9.76
N VAL A 29 -2.83 16.36 -8.43
CA VAL A 29 -3.00 15.18 -7.57
C VAL A 29 -4.46 15.03 -7.20
N TYR A 30 -4.98 13.83 -7.07
CA TYR A 30 -6.40 13.56 -6.85
C TYR A 30 -6.56 12.81 -5.53
N PRO A 31 -6.67 13.52 -4.40
CA PRO A 31 -6.53 12.89 -3.09
C PRO A 31 -7.73 12.01 -2.73
N VAL A 32 -7.44 10.87 -2.11
CA VAL A 32 -8.44 10.04 -1.42
C VAL A 32 -8.47 10.42 0.04
N ILE A 33 -9.65 10.74 0.55
CA ILE A 33 -9.87 11.07 1.96
C ILE A 33 -10.33 9.80 2.68
N VAL A 34 -9.57 9.38 3.70
CA VAL A 34 -9.83 8.22 4.54
C VAL A 34 -10.22 8.70 5.93
N SER A 35 -11.45 8.40 6.36
CA SER A 35 -11.93 8.77 7.70
C SER A 35 -11.63 7.65 8.69
N VAL A 36 -10.45 7.72 9.33
CA VAL A 36 -9.96 6.68 10.24
C VAL A 36 -10.84 6.54 11.49
N LYS A 37 -11.37 7.64 12.01
CA LYS A 37 -12.30 7.62 13.14
C LYS A 37 -13.74 7.82 12.65
N LYS A 38 -14.64 6.93 13.05
CA LYS A 38 -16.08 7.12 12.84
C LYS A 38 -16.62 8.21 13.77
N HIS A 39 -17.64 8.92 13.32
CA HIS A 39 -18.37 9.92 14.13
C HIS A 39 -19.26 9.25 15.19
N THR A 40 -18.66 8.50 16.11
CA THR A 40 -19.34 7.94 17.29
C THR A 40 -18.97 8.75 18.54
N ARG A 41 -19.74 8.56 19.62
CA ARG A 41 -19.55 9.26 20.91
C ARG A 41 -18.17 8.99 21.53
N PHE A 42 -17.51 7.90 21.14
CA PHE A 42 -16.14 7.53 21.50
C PHE A 42 -15.40 7.14 20.22
N PRO A 43 -14.69 8.07 19.57
CA PRO A 43 -14.11 7.84 18.25
C PRO A 43 -12.86 6.93 18.37
N ILE A 44 -13.08 5.64 18.12
CA ILE A 44 -12.05 4.60 18.01
C ILE A 44 -11.57 4.54 16.56
N ALA A 45 -10.26 4.37 16.36
CA ALA A 45 -9.70 4.15 15.03
C ALA A 45 -10.26 2.84 14.44
N ASP A 46 -10.81 2.91 13.24
CA ASP A 46 -11.28 1.75 12.50
C ASP A 46 -10.05 1.04 11.87
N PRO A 47 -9.75 -0.22 12.26
CA PRO A 47 -8.60 -0.95 11.73
C PRO A 47 -8.61 -1.08 10.20
N ASP A 48 -9.79 -1.21 9.59
CA ASP A 48 -9.90 -1.35 8.13
C ASP A 48 -9.60 -0.03 7.41
N GLU A 49 -10.00 1.10 7.99
CA GLU A 49 -9.64 2.43 7.46
C GLU A 49 -8.15 2.71 7.67
N LEU A 50 -7.59 2.34 8.82
CA LEU A 50 -6.16 2.49 9.07
C LEU A 50 -5.31 1.63 8.12
N LYS A 51 -5.79 0.44 7.79
CA LYS A 51 -5.19 -0.43 6.77
C LYS A 51 -5.18 0.21 5.38
N LYS A 52 -6.19 1.02 5.03
CA LYS A 52 -6.16 1.82 3.79
C LYS A 52 -5.05 2.87 3.84
N VAL A 53 -4.91 3.59 4.95
CA VAL A 53 -3.80 4.55 5.16
C VAL A 53 -2.46 3.85 4.98
N TYR A 54 -2.25 2.73 5.67
CA TYR A 54 -1.05 1.91 5.53
C TYR A 54 -0.78 1.51 4.09
N THR A 55 -1.79 1.07 3.33
CA THR A 55 -1.63 0.68 1.92
C THR A 55 -1.04 1.81 1.07
N TYR A 56 -1.46 3.06 1.31
CA TYR A 56 -0.93 4.20 0.56
C TYR A 56 0.47 4.61 1.01
N VAL A 57 0.80 4.49 2.30
CA VAL A 57 2.16 4.68 2.81
C VAL A 57 3.10 3.59 2.28
N GLU A 58 2.66 2.33 2.26
CA GLU A 58 3.35 1.18 1.65
C GLU A 58 3.62 1.41 0.15
N SER A 59 2.71 2.12 -0.52
CA SER A 59 2.85 2.54 -1.92
C SER A 59 3.86 3.67 -2.13
N GLY A 60 4.49 4.18 -1.06
CA GLY A 60 5.46 5.28 -1.10
C GLY A 60 4.84 6.67 -1.28
N PHE A 61 3.52 6.82 -1.09
CA PHE A 61 2.90 8.14 -1.14
C PHE A 61 3.05 8.89 0.19
N PRO A 62 3.34 10.21 0.17
CA PRO A 62 3.33 11.02 1.37
C PRO A 62 1.89 11.30 1.82
N VAL A 63 1.37 10.53 2.78
CA VAL A 63 -0.01 10.63 3.25
C VAL A 63 -0.14 11.69 4.33
N LEU A 64 -1.05 12.65 4.17
CA LEU A 64 -1.30 13.67 5.19
C LEU A 64 -2.25 13.14 6.27
N ALA A 65 -1.75 12.86 7.46
CA ALA A 65 -2.52 12.39 8.61
C ALA A 65 -2.90 13.56 9.53
N SER A 66 -4.21 13.80 9.66
CA SER A 66 -4.78 14.78 10.56
C SER A 66 -5.12 14.19 11.92
N PHE A 67 -4.70 14.90 12.97
CA PHE A 67 -5.10 14.73 14.35
C PHE A 67 -6.08 15.84 14.76
N ALA A 68 -6.47 15.87 16.03
CA ALA A 68 -7.21 16.99 16.58
C ALA A 68 -6.30 18.25 16.63
N GLY A 69 -6.43 19.13 15.65
CA GLY A 69 -5.74 20.43 15.61
C GLY A 69 -4.33 20.40 15.02
N HIS A 70 -3.88 19.27 14.47
CA HIS A 70 -2.54 19.12 13.90
C HIS A 70 -2.54 18.20 12.68
N VAL A 71 -1.55 18.35 11.79
CA VAL A 71 -1.40 17.51 10.60
C VAL A 71 0.07 17.20 10.36
N VAL A 72 0.36 15.96 9.97
CA VAL A 72 1.71 15.49 9.67
C VAL A 72 1.73 14.73 8.35
N ALA A 73 2.90 14.62 7.73
CA ALA A 73 3.08 13.77 6.56
C ALA A 73 3.65 12.41 6.97
N LEU A 74 2.95 11.33 6.67
CA LEU A 74 3.44 9.95 6.77
C LEU A 74 4.19 9.61 5.49
N VAL A 75 5.49 9.31 5.59
CA VAL A 75 6.39 9.11 4.43
C VAL A 75 6.99 7.71 4.35
N GLY A 76 6.69 6.86 5.33
CA GLY A 76 7.16 5.48 5.39
C GLY A 76 6.65 4.80 6.65
N HIS A 77 7.14 3.59 6.90
CA HIS A 77 6.76 2.83 8.09
C HIS A 77 7.87 1.86 8.49
N THR A 78 7.76 1.33 9.71
CA THR A 78 8.59 0.26 10.25
C THR A 78 7.73 -0.95 10.54
N ILE A 79 8.37 -2.12 10.50
CA ILE A 79 7.70 -3.41 10.68
C ILE A 79 8.24 -4.10 11.93
N ASP A 80 7.35 -4.66 12.73
CA ASP A 80 7.65 -5.63 13.78
C ASP A 80 7.04 -6.98 13.41
N TYR A 81 7.90 -7.89 12.96
CA TYR A 81 7.46 -9.21 12.51
C TYR A 81 7.13 -10.19 13.64
N ASP A 82 7.45 -9.83 14.89
CA ASP A 82 7.17 -10.66 16.07
C ASP A 82 5.86 -10.24 16.75
N ARG A 83 5.23 -9.16 16.24
CA ARG A 83 3.89 -8.73 16.64
C ARG A 83 2.86 -9.85 16.42
N PRO A 84 1.97 -10.12 17.39
CA PRO A 84 0.89 -11.09 17.19
C PRO A 84 -0.01 -10.72 16.01
N TYR A 85 -0.31 -11.70 15.17
CA TYR A 85 -1.18 -11.55 14.00
C TYR A 85 -2.31 -12.57 14.03
N THR A 86 -3.33 -12.33 13.23
CA THR A 86 -4.44 -13.27 12.99
C THR A 86 -4.45 -13.65 11.53
N GLU A 87 -4.53 -14.96 11.27
CA GLU A 87 -4.73 -15.52 9.94
C GLU A 87 -6.22 -15.49 9.59
N ASP A 88 -6.55 -15.28 8.31
CA ASP A 88 -7.89 -15.56 7.81
C ASP A 88 -8.14 -17.08 7.71
N SER A 89 -9.36 -17.47 7.33
CA SER A 89 -9.74 -18.89 7.21
C SER A 89 -8.89 -19.68 6.22
N ASP A 90 -8.26 -19.00 5.26
CA ASP A 90 -7.43 -19.60 4.23
C ASP A 90 -5.93 -19.57 4.60
N GLY A 91 -5.55 -18.97 5.73
CA GLY A 91 -4.17 -18.86 6.21
C GLY A 91 -3.42 -17.63 5.70
N PHE A 92 -4.14 -16.60 5.23
CA PHE A 92 -3.52 -15.33 4.83
C PHE A 92 -3.39 -14.37 6.00
N VAL A 93 -2.30 -13.62 6.00
CA VAL A 93 -2.03 -12.54 6.95
C VAL A 93 -1.79 -11.27 6.16
N ASP A 94 -2.38 -10.17 6.60
CA ASP A 94 -2.07 -8.87 6.01
C ASP A 94 -0.74 -8.33 6.52
N SER A 95 0.10 -7.79 5.64
CA SER A 95 1.33 -7.08 6.04
C SER A 95 1.08 -5.95 7.04
N PHE A 96 -0.10 -5.32 6.98
CA PHE A 96 -0.53 -4.33 7.98
C PHE A 96 -0.48 -4.84 9.42
N SER A 97 -0.69 -6.14 9.65
CA SER A 97 -0.62 -6.76 10.98
C SER A 97 0.74 -6.59 11.64
N PHE A 98 1.79 -6.35 10.86
CA PHE A 98 3.15 -6.16 11.33
C PHE A 98 3.56 -4.68 11.40
N LEU A 99 2.67 -3.74 11.09
CA LEU A 99 2.96 -2.31 11.22
C LEU A 99 3.36 -2.01 12.66
N LYS A 100 4.57 -1.47 12.85
CA LYS A 100 5.05 -0.99 14.15
C LYS A 100 4.79 0.50 14.28
N GLN A 101 5.39 1.30 13.40
CA GLN A 101 5.32 2.77 13.41
C GLN A 101 5.22 3.33 11.99
N PHE A 102 4.66 4.52 11.85
CA PHE A 102 4.87 5.37 10.68
C PHE A 102 6.10 6.26 10.86
N ILE A 103 6.81 6.51 9.77
CA ILE A 103 7.84 7.56 9.68
C ILE A 103 7.13 8.84 9.26
N THR A 104 7.34 9.91 10.02
CA THR A 104 6.57 11.15 9.90
C THR A 104 7.45 12.38 9.71
N ILE A 105 6.90 13.37 9.03
CA ILE A 105 7.42 14.73 8.96
C ILE A 105 6.39 15.63 9.64
N ASP A 106 6.81 16.22 10.76
CA ASP A 106 6.03 17.13 11.60
C ASP A 106 6.80 18.46 11.68
N ASP A 107 6.12 19.58 11.46
CA ASP A 107 6.75 20.91 11.42
C ASP A 107 7.25 21.37 12.79
N ASN A 108 6.80 20.74 13.87
CA ASN A 108 7.23 21.04 15.24
C ASN A 108 8.43 20.18 15.71
N PHE A 109 8.87 19.21 14.91
CA PHE A 109 9.88 18.23 15.32
C PHE A 109 10.96 18.02 14.25
N PHE A 110 12.02 17.31 14.61
CA PHE A 110 13.02 16.89 13.64
C PHE A 110 12.40 15.95 12.60
N PRO A 111 12.83 16.03 11.32
CA PRO A 111 12.32 15.14 10.27
C PRO A 111 12.53 13.66 10.59
N TYR A 112 11.69 12.80 10.00
CA TYR A 112 11.72 11.34 10.13
C TYR A 112 11.42 10.84 11.55
N ALA A 113 10.50 11.52 12.23
CA ALA A 113 10.06 11.17 13.56
C ALA A 113 9.14 9.92 13.55
N LEU A 114 9.16 9.10 14.61
CA LEU A 114 8.44 7.83 14.66
C LEU A 114 7.07 7.96 15.36
N LEU A 115 6.00 7.64 14.65
CA LEU A 115 4.62 7.61 15.16
C LEU A 115 4.15 6.16 15.27
N GLY A 116 4.23 5.60 16.48
CA GLY A 116 3.72 4.30 16.87
C GLY A 116 2.33 4.34 17.50
N TYR A 117 1.96 3.20 18.11
CA TYR A 117 0.72 3.06 18.89
C TYR A 117 0.83 3.79 20.24
N ASP A 118 -0.27 3.87 21.00
CA ASP A 118 -0.40 4.74 22.18
C ASP A 118 0.76 4.62 23.19
N ASP A 119 1.24 3.40 23.44
CA ASP A 119 2.29 3.11 24.43
C ASP A 119 3.67 2.83 23.79
N ASP A 120 3.88 3.19 22.52
CA ASP A 120 5.17 2.99 21.86
C ASP A 120 6.25 3.91 22.46
N PRO A 121 7.36 3.35 22.99
CA PRO A 121 8.37 4.12 23.72
C PRO A 121 9.17 5.07 22.83
N ASP A 122 9.20 4.83 21.51
CA ASP A 122 9.94 5.66 20.56
C ASP A 122 9.04 6.74 19.92
N ASN A 123 7.79 6.89 20.39
CA ASN A 123 6.88 7.93 19.90
C ASN A 123 7.51 9.32 20.03
N TYR A 124 7.64 10.04 18.91
CA TYR A 124 8.15 11.42 18.96
C TYR A 124 7.18 12.37 19.67
N ALA A 125 5.89 12.07 19.59
CA ALA A 125 4.82 12.78 20.26
C ALA A 125 4.71 12.30 21.72
N THR A 126 5.78 12.39 22.51
CA THR A 126 5.68 12.22 23.98
C THR A 126 5.09 13.47 24.64
N VAL A 127 5.24 14.63 24.01
CA VAL A 127 4.73 15.92 24.48
C VAL A 127 3.25 16.13 24.09
N TYR A 128 2.81 15.56 22.97
CA TYR A 128 1.45 15.64 22.47
C TYR A 128 0.83 14.24 22.45
N PRO A 129 -0.46 14.04 22.74
CA PRO A 129 -1.07 12.70 22.81
C PRO A 129 -1.35 12.10 21.41
N TYR A 130 -0.41 12.23 20.46
CA TYR A 130 -0.55 11.70 19.11
C TYR A 130 0.06 10.30 19.01
N SER A 131 -0.74 9.39 18.51
CA SER A 131 -0.39 8.02 18.15
C SER A 131 -1.05 7.64 16.83
N ILE A 132 -0.71 6.48 16.29
CA ILE A 132 -1.44 5.85 15.18
C ILE A 132 -2.96 5.82 15.46
N ASN A 133 -3.37 5.45 16.68
CA ASN A 133 -4.78 5.38 17.08
C ASN A 133 -5.45 6.75 17.21
N SER A 134 -4.68 7.83 17.24
CA SER A 134 -5.19 9.19 17.33
C SER A 134 -5.53 9.81 15.96
N ILE A 135 -5.07 9.21 14.85
CA ILE A 135 -5.35 9.69 13.48
C ILE A 135 -6.87 9.76 13.26
N VAL A 136 -7.36 10.93 12.86
CA VAL A 136 -8.78 11.19 12.61
C VAL A 136 -9.12 11.02 11.14
N THR A 137 -8.29 11.59 10.27
CA THR A 137 -8.49 11.58 8.82
C THR A 137 -7.13 11.53 8.15
N ALA A 138 -7.01 10.75 7.08
CA ALA A 138 -5.84 10.76 6.24
C ALA A 138 -6.23 11.21 4.83
N VAL A 139 -5.33 11.94 4.17
CA VAL A 139 -5.49 12.35 2.78
C VAL A 139 -4.33 11.81 1.98
N CYS A 140 -4.65 10.87 1.11
CA CYS A 140 -3.71 10.08 0.35
C CYS A 140 -3.59 10.68 -1.06
N PRO A 141 -2.44 11.27 -1.43
CA PRO A 141 -2.27 11.89 -2.73
C PRO A 141 -2.17 10.82 -3.82
N LEU A 142 -3.25 10.62 -4.58
CA LEU A 142 -3.27 9.66 -5.69
C LEU A 142 -3.13 10.35 -7.06
N PRO A 143 -2.63 9.64 -8.07
CA PRO A 143 -2.66 10.11 -9.45
C PRO A 143 -4.09 10.13 -10.01
N GLU A 144 -4.34 11.01 -10.98
CA GLU A 144 -5.66 11.22 -11.61
C GLU A 144 -6.40 9.96 -12.03
N LYS A 145 -5.65 8.99 -12.55
CA LYS A 145 -6.21 7.83 -13.26
C LYS A 145 -6.27 6.57 -12.41
N ALA A 146 -5.97 6.64 -11.12
CA ALA A 146 -6.18 5.51 -10.20
C ALA A 146 -7.65 5.46 -9.75
N PHE A 147 -8.52 4.95 -10.62
CA PHE A 147 -9.96 4.89 -10.39
C PHE A 147 -10.40 3.74 -9.47
N LEU A 148 -9.69 2.61 -9.49
CA LEU A 148 -10.00 1.45 -8.66
C LEU A 148 -9.50 1.67 -7.22
N PRO A 149 -10.39 1.79 -6.21
CA PRO A 149 -9.99 2.02 -4.83
C PRO A 149 -9.19 0.84 -4.26
N ALA A 150 -8.28 1.12 -3.32
CA ALA A 150 -7.39 0.12 -2.72
C ALA A 150 -8.15 -1.10 -2.14
N GLU A 151 -9.25 -0.86 -1.42
CA GLU A 151 -10.09 -1.90 -0.84
C GLU A 151 -10.64 -2.85 -1.92
N LYS A 152 -11.21 -2.29 -3.00
CA LYS A 152 -11.80 -3.07 -4.10
C LYS A 152 -10.75 -3.80 -4.93
N ALA A 153 -9.59 -3.18 -5.16
CA ALA A 153 -8.47 -3.84 -5.80
C ALA A 153 -7.97 -5.02 -4.97
N LYS A 154 -7.84 -4.85 -3.65
CA LYS A 154 -7.42 -5.91 -2.72
C LYS A 154 -8.43 -7.05 -2.64
N GLU A 155 -9.73 -6.74 -2.53
CA GLU A 155 -10.81 -7.73 -2.57
C GLU A 155 -10.76 -8.57 -3.86
N LYS A 156 -10.60 -7.92 -5.03
CA LYS A 156 -10.46 -8.60 -6.33
C LYS A 156 -9.21 -9.49 -6.37
N ALA A 157 -8.07 -8.99 -5.90
CA ALA A 157 -6.81 -9.75 -5.85
C ALA A 157 -6.95 -11.00 -4.98
N MET A 158 -7.46 -10.86 -3.76
CA MET A 158 -7.69 -11.98 -2.84
C MET A 158 -8.68 -12.99 -3.42
N LYS A 159 -9.82 -12.53 -3.96
CA LYS A 159 -10.81 -13.41 -4.59
C LYS A 159 -10.20 -14.22 -5.73
N TYR A 160 -9.34 -13.60 -6.54
CA TYR A 160 -8.65 -14.28 -7.62
C TYR A 160 -7.67 -15.33 -7.08
N PHE A 161 -6.79 -14.94 -6.15
CA PHE A 161 -5.79 -15.83 -5.55
C PHE A 161 -6.39 -17.03 -4.81
N ARG A 162 -7.56 -16.87 -4.17
CA ARG A 162 -8.23 -17.97 -3.46
C ARG A 162 -8.56 -19.15 -4.36
N ASN A 163 -8.75 -18.93 -5.67
CA ASN A 163 -8.95 -20.02 -6.64
C ASN A 163 -7.67 -20.85 -6.89
N PHE A 164 -6.50 -20.38 -6.41
CA PHE A 164 -5.18 -20.96 -6.65
C PHE A 164 -4.44 -21.31 -5.35
N ILE A 165 -5.16 -21.44 -4.22
CA ILE A 165 -4.59 -21.81 -2.91
C ILE A 165 -3.80 -23.12 -2.98
N SER A 166 -4.31 -24.12 -3.72
CA SER A 166 -3.64 -25.41 -3.89
C SER A 166 -2.32 -25.28 -4.67
N GLU A 167 -2.26 -24.39 -5.66
CA GLU A 167 -1.04 -24.10 -6.40
C GLU A 167 -0.03 -23.38 -5.51
N LEU A 168 -0.48 -22.34 -4.79
CA LEU A 168 0.35 -21.59 -3.85
C LEU A 168 0.99 -22.51 -2.79
N GLY A 169 0.22 -23.47 -2.27
CA GLY A 169 0.69 -24.48 -1.31
C GLY A 169 1.82 -25.40 -1.81
N LYS A 170 2.05 -25.49 -3.13
CA LYS A 170 3.19 -26.22 -3.70
C LYS A 170 4.50 -25.45 -3.59
N TYR A 171 4.44 -24.12 -3.45
CA TYR A 171 5.60 -23.23 -3.43
C TYR A 171 5.90 -22.67 -2.04
N SER A 172 4.88 -22.51 -1.19
CA SER A 172 5.03 -21.92 0.14
C SER A 172 4.08 -22.54 1.15
N GLY A 173 4.59 -22.81 2.36
CA GLY A 173 3.76 -23.11 3.52
C GLY A 173 3.03 -21.88 4.06
N LYS A 174 2.00 -22.12 4.87
CA LYS A 174 1.27 -21.10 5.64
C LYS A 174 2.10 -20.65 6.87
N PRO A 175 1.81 -19.47 7.44
CA PRO A 175 0.90 -18.45 6.91
C PRO A 175 1.46 -17.75 5.66
N TRP A 176 0.56 -17.28 4.81
CA TRP A 176 0.89 -16.48 3.64
C TRP A 176 0.69 -14.99 3.92
N VAL A 177 1.78 -14.25 3.97
CA VAL A 177 1.74 -12.79 4.14
C VAL A 177 1.41 -12.14 2.81
N THR A 178 0.42 -11.24 2.82
CA THR A 178 0.01 -10.44 1.67
C THR A 178 0.50 -9.01 1.84
N ARG A 179 1.28 -8.54 0.86
CA ARG A 179 1.74 -7.15 0.77
C ARG A 179 1.07 -6.49 -0.42
N PHE A 180 0.37 -5.38 -0.18
CA PHE A 180 -0.47 -4.74 -1.20
C PHE A 180 -0.13 -3.26 -1.34
N PHE A 181 0.15 -2.83 -2.58
CA PHE A 181 0.55 -1.47 -2.89
C PHE A 181 0.19 -1.11 -4.33
N ILE A 182 0.25 0.19 -4.66
CA ILE A 182 0.17 0.70 -6.03
C ILE A 182 1.52 1.29 -6.43
N THR A 183 1.87 1.15 -7.69
CA THR A 183 3.10 1.72 -8.25
C THR A 183 2.92 2.09 -9.71
N THR A 184 3.93 2.74 -10.31
CA THR A 184 3.92 2.98 -11.75
C THR A 184 4.44 1.76 -12.50
N ASN A 185 3.92 1.50 -13.71
CA ASN A 185 4.46 0.44 -14.54
C ASN A 185 5.94 0.67 -14.90
N LYS A 186 6.38 1.94 -15.00
CA LYS A 186 7.79 2.28 -15.30
C LYS A 186 8.69 1.75 -14.18
N SER A 187 8.36 2.08 -12.93
CA SER A 187 9.12 1.65 -11.76
C SER A 187 9.06 0.13 -11.58
N PHE A 188 7.87 -0.46 -11.78
CA PHE A 188 7.67 -1.91 -11.75
C PHE A 188 8.54 -2.65 -12.77
N LYS A 189 8.43 -2.29 -14.05
CA LYS A 189 9.18 -2.91 -15.15
C LYS A 189 10.69 -2.67 -15.01
N ARG A 190 11.12 -1.50 -14.51
CA ARG A 190 12.53 -1.24 -14.21
C ARG A 190 13.07 -2.26 -13.22
N ARG A 191 12.37 -2.51 -12.10
CA ARG A 191 12.80 -3.49 -11.10
C ARG A 191 12.87 -4.91 -11.66
N LYS A 192 11.89 -5.31 -12.46
CA LYS A 192 11.90 -6.59 -13.19
C LYS A 192 13.10 -6.68 -14.14
N LEU A 193 13.43 -5.61 -14.85
CA LEU A 193 14.61 -5.56 -15.72
C LEU A 193 15.93 -5.68 -14.95
N GLU A 194 16.03 -5.05 -13.78
CA GLU A 194 17.19 -5.20 -12.89
C GLU A 194 17.36 -6.64 -12.41
N ASN A 195 16.26 -7.32 -12.04
CA ASN A 195 16.28 -8.74 -11.68
C ASN A 195 16.76 -9.63 -12.84
N ILE A 196 16.29 -9.37 -14.07
CA ILE A 196 16.77 -10.07 -15.27
C ILE A 196 18.28 -9.88 -15.43
N LYS A 197 18.77 -8.64 -15.32
CA LYS A 197 20.21 -8.32 -15.47
C LYS A 197 21.07 -8.96 -14.41
N ALA A 198 20.55 -9.12 -13.19
CA ALA A 198 21.20 -9.84 -12.11
C ALA A 198 21.13 -11.38 -12.28
N GLY A 199 20.45 -11.88 -13.33
CA GLY A 199 20.31 -13.31 -13.59
C GLY A 199 19.31 -14.01 -12.67
N HIS A 200 18.46 -13.25 -11.98
CA HIS A 200 17.56 -13.80 -10.96
C HIS A 200 16.35 -14.52 -11.56
N ASP A 201 15.83 -14.07 -12.70
CA ASP A 201 14.57 -14.61 -13.21
C ASP A 201 14.32 -14.41 -14.71
N LYS A 202 14.05 -15.50 -15.42
CA LYS A 202 13.66 -15.47 -16.83
C LYS A 202 12.19 -15.11 -17.04
N LEU A 203 11.32 -15.37 -16.06
CA LEU A 203 9.89 -15.09 -16.19
C LEU A 203 9.61 -13.58 -16.22
N ASP A 204 10.46 -12.79 -15.55
CA ASP A 204 10.44 -11.33 -15.61
C ASP A 204 10.59 -10.81 -17.05
N SER A 205 11.24 -11.55 -17.95
CA SER A 205 11.34 -11.19 -19.38
C SER A 205 9.99 -11.21 -20.09
N PHE A 206 9.04 -12.04 -19.64
CA PHE A 206 7.68 -12.00 -20.16
C PHE A 206 6.91 -10.81 -19.58
N ILE A 207 7.05 -10.56 -18.28
CA ILE A 207 6.34 -9.50 -17.54
C ILE A 207 6.69 -8.11 -18.09
N ILE A 208 7.96 -7.83 -18.38
CA ILE A 208 8.37 -6.51 -18.92
C ILE A 208 7.71 -6.19 -20.27
N ASN A 209 7.30 -7.22 -21.03
CA ASN A 209 6.66 -7.09 -22.34
C ASN A 209 5.13 -7.03 -22.27
N ILE A 210 4.52 -7.14 -21.08
CA ILE A 210 3.07 -6.96 -20.92
C ILE A 210 2.74 -5.47 -20.96
N ASP A 211 1.75 -5.07 -21.74
CA ASP A 211 1.23 -3.71 -21.70
C ASP A 211 0.49 -3.47 -20.38
N LEU A 212 0.99 -2.51 -19.59
CA LEU A 212 0.45 -2.17 -18.29
C LEU A 212 0.00 -0.70 -18.29
N PRO A 213 -1.14 -0.36 -17.65
CA PRO A 213 -1.56 1.02 -17.45
C PRO A 213 -0.52 1.79 -16.65
N HIS A 214 -0.57 3.13 -16.66
CA HIS A 214 0.44 3.96 -16.01
C HIS A 214 0.66 3.57 -14.54
N PHE A 215 -0.42 3.40 -13.78
CA PHE A 215 -0.40 2.89 -12.43
C PHE A 215 -1.03 1.50 -12.34
N ILE A 216 -0.48 0.65 -11.49
CA ILE A 216 -0.92 -0.73 -11.28
C ILE A 216 -0.98 -1.03 -9.78
N TRP A 217 -2.00 -1.78 -9.38
CA TRP A 217 -2.04 -2.41 -8.07
C TRP A 217 -1.25 -3.72 -8.12
N VAL A 218 -0.47 -3.98 -7.08
CA VAL A 218 0.33 -5.20 -6.95
C VAL A 218 0.05 -5.81 -5.59
N MET A 219 -0.30 -7.10 -5.57
CA MET A 219 -0.26 -7.90 -4.35
C MET A 219 0.85 -8.93 -4.48
N GLU A 220 1.81 -8.89 -3.56
CA GLU A 220 2.83 -9.90 -3.39
C GLU A 220 2.43 -10.85 -2.26
N ILE A 221 2.80 -12.12 -2.40
CA ILE A 221 2.54 -13.16 -1.42
C ILE A 221 3.84 -13.90 -1.10
N SER A 222 4.07 -14.12 0.19
CA SER A 222 5.25 -14.77 0.74
C SER A 222 4.86 -15.69 1.90
N SER A 223 5.67 -16.72 2.20
CA SER A 223 5.64 -17.25 3.58
C SER A 223 6.07 -16.16 4.56
N LEU A 224 5.78 -16.30 5.85
CA LEU A 224 6.30 -15.36 6.85
C LEU A 224 7.85 -15.30 6.85
N ALA A 225 8.52 -16.43 6.65
CA ALA A 225 9.99 -16.49 6.58
C ALA A 225 10.53 -15.77 5.34
N ASP A 226 9.91 -15.98 4.17
CA ASP A 226 10.30 -15.29 2.93
C ASP A 226 9.98 -13.79 3.02
N TYR A 227 8.86 -13.44 3.65
CA TYR A 227 8.46 -12.05 3.86
C TYR A 227 9.53 -11.29 4.66
N LYS A 228 10.02 -11.88 5.76
CA LYS A 228 11.14 -11.36 6.57
C LYS A 228 12.42 -11.15 5.77
N ASN A 229 12.65 -11.98 4.74
CA ASN A 229 13.84 -11.95 3.89
C ASN A 229 13.68 -11.14 2.60
N GLY A 230 12.55 -10.43 2.42
CA GLY A 230 12.31 -9.64 1.20
C GLY A 230 12.12 -10.50 -0.05
N VAL A 231 11.58 -11.71 0.11
CA VAL A 231 11.31 -12.67 -0.97
C VAL A 231 9.81 -12.93 -1.04
N CYS A 232 9.30 -13.14 -2.25
CA CYS A 232 7.93 -13.54 -2.53
C CYS A 232 7.88 -14.76 -3.46
N VAL A 233 6.76 -15.49 -3.36
CA VAL A 233 6.50 -16.70 -4.16
C VAL A 233 5.39 -16.46 -5.18
N ALA A 234 4.55 -15.45 -4.97
CA ALA A 234 3.51 -15.10 -5.91
C ALA A 234 3.29 -13.59 -5.98
N GLU A 235 2.80 -13.15 -7.13
CA GLU A 235 2.35 -11.78 -7.34
C GLU A 235 1.11 -11.76 -8.24
N ILE A 236 0.23 -10.80 -8.03
CA ILE A 236 -0.87 -10.48 -8.95
C ILE A 236 -0.86 -8.99 -9.20
N VAL A 237 -1.07 -8.63 -10.46
CA VAL A 237 -1.06 -7.24 -10.91
C VAL A 237 -2.44 -6.91 -11.46
N LEU A 238 -3.00 -5.79 -11.00
CA LEU A 238 -4.31 -5.30 -11.39
C LEU A 238 -4.22 -3.90 -12.00
N ASP A 239 -5.09 -3.65 -12.97
CA ASP A 239 -5.31 -2.35 -13.58
C ASP A 239 -5.93 -1.39 -12.56
N SER A 240 -5.23 -0.28 -12.28
CA SER A 240 -5.72 0.76 -11.38
C SER A 240 -6.81 1.65 -12.02
N THR A 241 -6.97 1.60 -13.33
CA THR A 241 -7.96 2.38 -14.09
C THR A 241 -9.29 1.62 -14.28
N ALA A 242 -9.34 0.35 -13.94
CA ALA A 242 -10.54 -0.48 -14.07
C ALA A 242 -11.67 0.01 -13.16
N SER A 243 -12.93 -0.13 -13.60
CA SER A 243 -14.06 0.06 -12.72
C SER A 243 -14.23 -1.14 -11.77
N GLU A 244 -15.03 -0.96 -10.72
CA GLU A 244 -15.34 -2.06 -9.79
C GLU A 244 -15.99 -3.28 -10.45
N LYS A 245 -16.66 -3.09 -11.60
CA LYS A 245 -17.35 -4.16 -12.32
C LYS A 245 -16.47 -4.85 -13.36
N ASP A 246 -15.36 -4.23 -13.75
CA ASP A 246 -14.49 -4.75 -14.81
C ASP A 246 -13.53 -5.83 -14.30
N HIS A 247 -13.01 -6.61 -15.25
CA HIS A 247 -11.90 -7.51 -15.02
C HIS A 247 -10.62 -6.69 -14.86
N ALA A 248 -10.18 -6.50 -13.62
CA ALA A 248 -8.99 -5.70 -13.33
C ALA A 248 -7.68 -6.50 -13.35
N VAL A 249 -7.70 -7.83 -13.23
CA VAL A 249 -6.46 -8.62 -13.18
C VAL A 249 -5.75 -8.59 -14.54
N LEU A 250 -4.51 -8.13 -14.55
CA LEU A 250 -3.67 -8.06 -15.75
C LEU A 250 -2.88 -9.36 -15.91
N TYR A 251 -2.22 -9.81 -14.84
CA TYR A 251 -1.61 -11.13 -14.77
C TYR A 251 -1.46 -11.58 -13.31
N MET A 252 -1.21 -12.87 -13.13
CA MET A 252 -0.78 -13.45 -11.87
C MET A 252 0.39 -14.39 -12.11
N ARG A 253 1.31 -14.45 -11.16
CA ARG A 253 2.43 -15.37 -11.15
C ARG A 253 2.42 -16.14 -9.83
N ILE A 254 2.60 -17.45 -9.89
CA ILE A 254 2.83 -18.31 -8.73
C ILE A 254 4.06 -19.16 -9.05
N GLY A 255 5.13 -18.92 -8.30
CA GLY A 255 6.45 -19.49 -8.53
C GLY A 255 6.90 -19.30 -9.97
N ASN A 256 7.00 -20.41 -10.70
CA ASN A 256 7.45 -20.45 -12.08
C ASN A 256 6.29 -20.57 -13.11
N ILE A 257 5.06 -20.33 -12.67
CA ILE A 257 3.83 -20.36 -13.49
C ILE A 257 3.29 -18.93 -13.64
N LEU A 258 3.02 -18.52 -14.89
CA LEU A 258 2.38 -17.26 -15.25
C LEU A 258 0.96 -17.52 -15.76
N TYR A 259 -0.01 -16.80 -15.21
CA TYR A 259 -1.39 -16.73 -15.65
C TYR A 259 -1.63 -15.38 -16.32
N PHE A 260 -1.88 -15.37 -17.63
CA PHE A 260 -2.07 -14.17 -18.43
C PHE A 260 -3.10 -14.41 -19.52
N ASN A 261 -4.08 -13.49 -19.68
CA ASN A 261 -5.17 -13.61 -20.66
C ASN A 261 -5.89 -14.98 -20.64
N GLY A 262 -6.18 -15.50 -19.45
CA GLY A 262 -6.84 -16.80 -19.26
C GLY A 262 -6.00 -18.02 -19.66
N LYS A 263 -4.71 -17.83 -19.98
CA LYS A 263 -3.77 -18.90 -20.30
C LYS A 263 -2.77 -19.09 -19.19
N GLU A 264 -2.41 -20.35 -18.96
CA GLU A 264 -1.31 -20.74 -18.09
C GLU A 264 -0.04 -20.94 -18.93
N LYS A 265 1.09 -20.45 -18.41
CA LYS A 265 2.42 -20.68 -18.97
C LYS A 265 3.37 -21.08 -17.86
N ASN A 266 3.82 -22.33 -17.89
CA ASN A 266 4.86 -22.84 -17.01
C ASN A 266 6.23 -22.63 -17.66
N VAL A 267 7.16 -22.02 -16.92
CA VAL A 267 8.55 -21.79 -17.34
C VAL A 267 9.43 -22.59 -16.38
N SER A 268 9.79 -23.82 -16.76
CA SER A 268 10.45 -24.79 -15.85
C SER A 268 11.80 -24.32 -15.31
N ASP A 269 12.49 -23.44 -16.03
CA ASP A 269 13.78 -22.85 -15.68
C ASP A 269 13.68 -21.46 -15.04
N ALA A 270 12.47 -20.97 -14.77
CA ALA A 270 12.26 -19.74 -14.01
C ALA A 270 12.34 -19.98 -12.50
N SER A 271 12.66 -18.91 -11.76
CA SER A 271 12.74 -19.01 -10.32
C SER A 271 11.36 -19.27 -9.70
N LYS A 272 11.34 -20.07 -8.63
CA LYS A 272 10.14 -20.37 -7.84
C LYS A 272 9.84 -19.31 -6.78
N SER A 273 10.80 -18.44 -6.51
CA SER A 273 10.66 -17.27 -5.65
C SER A 273 11.45 -16.11 -6.24
N PHE A 274 11.09 -14.90 -5.90
CA PHE A 274 11.69 -13.70 -6.48
C PHE A 274 11.75 -12.58 -5.42
N PRO A 275 12.64 -11.59 -5.60
CA PRO A 275 12.72 -10.47 -4.66
C PRO A 275 11.41 -9.68 -4.62
N GLN A 276 11.02 -9.25 -3.42
CA GLN A 276 9.96 -8.27 -3.24
C GLN A 276 10.32 -6.95 -3.92
N TYR A 277 9.29 -6.22 -4.28
CA TYR A 277 9.41 -4.88 -4.82
C TYR A 277 9.82 -3.86 -3.74
N THR A 278 10.99 -3.23 -3.89
CA THR A 278 11.60 -2.38 -2.84
C THR A 278 11.69 -0.88 -3.16
N ASP A 279 11.09 -0.40 -4.24
CA ASP A 279 11.28 1.01 -4.66
C ASP A 279 10.05 1.61 -5.31
N ASN A 280 9.20 2.30 -4.54
CA ASN A 280 8.12 3.08 -5.11
C ASN A 280 8.61 4.49 -5.47
N LEU A 281 8.38 4.90 -6.72
CA LEU A 281 8.37 6.30 -7.18
C LEU A 281 9.73 7.03 -7.24
N ASN A 282 10.89 6.36 -7.30
CA ASN A 282 12.19 7.04 -7.48
C ASN A 282 12.87 6.87 -8.86
N LYS A 283 13.59 7.92 -9.27
CA LYS A 283 14.43 8.15 -10.47
C LYS A 283 13.73 8.14 -11.84
N GLU A 284 13.41 9.35 -12.31
CA GLU A 284 13.34 9.69 -13.73
C GLU A 284 14.62 9.34 -14.47
#